data_AF-E5A1Q2-F1
#
_entry.id   AF-E5A1Q2-F1
#
_cell.length_a   1.000
_cell.length_b   1.000
_cell.length_c   1.000
_cell.angle_alpha   90.00
_cell.angle_beta   90.00
_cell.angle_gamma   90.00
#
_symmetry.space_group_name_H-M   'P 1'
#
loop_
_entity.id
_entity.type
_entity.pdbx_description
1 polymer ?
#
loop_
_entity_poly.entity_id
_entity_poly.type
_entity_poly.pdbx_seq_one_letter_code
_entity_poly.pdbx_strand_id
1 'polypeptide(L)'
;MLTNDWRWWSIRSAIPPIIAAAISLTYGLYILAYPPTYKKLSMFLLAIPLAYAFKQHLYAAPDFMLTDTFGRFLYIWYAHMSYEVLILEFAPAVEKENDNWKSRMKLAWRVIFDRNHKPAVEKEQGKRRDWVREEQGKAAGTTMINPQHAFPNLPQPTLTHTATGTQYHHGYGYVRFTSHHLVQSILLGSLLTLNDRFRASSYRPPSYDFESGYGSFFRRLPASLDANEMYARASYCFDWTIISLFEYEFYYSLFALLFVSLLRTDAPTHWPLSLCGHIRESWSMRRYWGTHWHNYIYISFTTHTQVVTRTWLGCKRGALSTRLLENVIVFTVSGAMHSVVKWQQDPEEEWLAITWWYIAQMLPIVAESVVQHYWHRAKKWMGVAADNKWVSRGELAAGYAWVAWWFMWSVPKYYAWKDYWTYEKMVKRWERRRAEMEEMGLWNETE
;
A
#
# COMPACT_ATOMS: atom_id res chain seq x y z
N MET A 1 1.88 -2.55 -24.98
CA MET A 1 3.37 -2.63 -24.96
C MET A 1 3.81 -4.02 -24.45
N LEU A 2 3.20 -5.11 -24.96
CA LEU A 2 3.38 -6.49 -24.45
C LEU A 2 3.89 -7.47 -25.52
N THR A 3 4.31 -6.98 -26.67
CA THR A 3 4.65 -7.81 -27.82
C THR A 3 5.88 -7.23 -28.48
N ASN A 4 7.07 -7.77 -28.18
CA ASN A 4 7.93 -8.36 -29.22
C ASN A 4 9.31 -8.84 -28.75
N ASP A 5 9.78 -8.50 -27.54
CA ASP A 5 11.07 -9.01 -27.07
C ASP A 5 10.97 -9.76 -25.74
N TRP A 6 10.29 -10.90 -25.73
CA TRP A 6 10.44 -11.90 -24.65
C TRP A 6 11.82 -12.56 -24.67
N ARG A 7 12.71 -12.14 -25.57
CA ARG A 7 14.07 -12.67 -25.77
C ARG A 7 14.97 -12.50 -24.54
N TRP A 8 14.68 -11.54 -23.67
CA TRP A 8 15.47 -11.31 -22.46
C TRP A 8 15.09 -12.23 -21.29
N TRP A 9 13.91 -12.88 -21.33
CA TRP A 9 13.45 -13.75 -20.24
C TRP A 9 13.63 -15.23 -20.55
N SER A 10 14.13 -15.98 -19.58
CA SER A 10 14.17 -17.45 -19.60
C SER A 10 13.94 -18.01 -18.20
N ILE A 11 13.56 -19.29 -18.10
CA ILE A 11 13.49 -19.98 -16.80
C ILE A 11 14.84 -19.87 -16.07
N ARG A 12 15.97 -19.91 -16.80
CA ARG A 12 17.31 -19.77 -16.21
C ARG A 12 17.54 -18.40 -15.59
N SER A 13 17.04 -17.32 -16.20
CA SER A 13 17.17 -15.97 -15.64
C SER A 13 16.24 -15.74 -14.44
N ALA A 14 15.14 -16.50 -14.33
CA ALA A 14 14.23 -16.43 -13.17
C ALA A 14 14.77 -17.13 -11.92
N ILE A 15 15.68 -18.10 -12.08
CA ILE A 15 16.21 -18.89 -10.96
C ILE A 15 16.89 -18.03 -9.88
N PRO A 16 17.84 -17.11 -10.20
CA PRO A 16 18.54 -16.34 -9.18
C PRO A 16 17.65 -15.53 -8.22
N PRO A 17 16.71 -14.68 -8.68
CA PRO A 17 15.84 -13.93 -7.76
C PRO A 17 14.92 -14.85 -6.94
N ILE A 18 14.43 -15.96 -7.53
CA ILE A 18 13.56 -16.91 -6.83
C ILE A 18 14.32 -17.65 -5.73
N ILE A 19 15.52 -18.16 -6.01
CA ILE A 19 16.35 -18.83 -5.00
C ILE A 19 16.72 -17.85 -3.89
N ALA A 20 17.12 -16.62 -4.22
CA ALA A 20 17.48 -15.63 -3.22
C ALA A 20 16.30 -15.23 -2.33
N ALA A 21 15.09 -15.10 -2.90
CA ALA A 21 13.87 -14.91 -2.13
C ALA A 21 13.54 -16.11 -1.26
N ALA A 22 13.70 -17.35 -1.76
CA ALA A 22 13.48 -18.57 -0.98
C ALA A 22 14.48 -18.70 0.19
N ILE A 23 15.76 -18.36 -0.02
CA ILE A 23 16.77 -18.29 1.05
C ILE A 23 16.34 -17.26 2.10
N SER A 24 15.90 -16.09 1.66
CA SER A 24 15.43 -15.02 2.56
C SER A 24 14.23 -15.48 3.39
N LEU A 25 13.22 -16.07 2.76
CA LEU A 25 12.03 -16.60 3.45
C LEU A 25 12.39 -17.71 4.44
N THR A 26 13.29 -18.62 4.06
CA THR A 26 13.75 -19.72 4.92
C THR A 26 14.53 -19.19 6.12
N TYR A 27 15.43 -18.22 5.91
CA TYR A 27 16.17 -17.59 7.00
C TYR A 27 15.25 -16.76 7.91
N GLY A 28 14.29 -16.03 7.33
CA GLY A 28 13.23 -15.32 8.06
C GLY A 28 12.42 -16.26 8.95
N LEU A 29 12.00 -17.41 8.41
CA LEU A 29 11.31 -18.45 9.17
C LEU A 29 12.18 -18.98 10.33
N TYR A 30 13.46 -19.22 10.07
CA TYR A 30 14.41 -19.69 11.08
C TYR A 30 14.57 -18.69 12.22
N ILE A 31 14.79 -17.39 11.95
CA ILE A 31 14.97 -16.38 13.00
C ILE A 31 13.68 -16.14 13.80
N LEU A 32 12.50 -16.36 13.22
CA LEU A 32 11.24 -16.31 13.97
C LEU A 32 11.03 -17.55 14.84
N ALA A 33 11.43 -18.74 14.36
CA ALA A 33 11.34 -19.99 15.13
C ALA A 33 12.37 -20.06 16.26
N TYR A 34 13.54 -19.46 16.04
CA TYR A 34 14.67 -19.39 16.95
C TYR A 34 15.19 -17.95 17.03
N PRO A 35 14.50 -17.07 17.80
CA PRO A 35 14.88 -15.68 17.96
C PRO A 35 16.34 -15.53 18.37
N PRO A 36 17.18 -14.85 17.57
CA PRO A 36 18.60 -14.71 17.84
C PRO A 36 18.85 -13.70 18.95
N THR A 37 19.94 -13.86 19.71
CA THR A 37 20.38 -12.88 20.70
C THR A 37 20.72 -11.54 20.05
N TYR A 38 21.38 -11.57 18.87
CA TYR A 38 21.80 -10.39 18.12
C TYR A 38 20.83 -10.05 16.99
N LYS A 39 19.58 -9.70 17.34
CA LYS A 39 18.47 -9.45 16.39
C LYS A 39 18.81 -8.49 15.24
N LYS A 40 19.51 -7.39 15.54
CA LYS A 40 19.93 -6.40 14.53
C LYS A 40 20.89 -6.99 13.48
N LEU A 41 21.85 -7.80 13.92
CA LEU A 41 22.79 -8.48 13.02
C LEU A 41 22.05 -9.50 12.15
N SER A 42 21.12 -10.26 12.72
CA SER A 42 20.31 -11.21 11.97
C SER A 42 19.43 -10.51 10.91
N MET A 43 18.85 -9.35 11.22
CA MET A 43 18.14 -8.56 10.22
C MET A 43 19.05 -8.04 9.11
N PHE A 44 20.26 -7.60 9.44
CA PHE A 44 21.26 -7.22 8.44
C PHE A 44 21.63 -8.39 7.53
N LEU A 45 21.85 -9.59 8.10
CA LEU A 45 22.13 -10.80 7.32
C LEU A 45 20.94 -11.20 6.44
N LEU A 46 19.70 -11.03 6.91
CA LEU A 46 18.50 -11.27 6.11
C LEU A 46 18.40 -10.31 4.91
N ALA A 47 18.86 -9.08 5.07
CA ALA A 47 18.82 -8.08 4.01
C ALA A 47 19.70 -8.45 2.80
N ILE A 48 20.76 -9.23 2.97
CA ILE A 48 21.72 -9.58 1.91
C ILE A 48 21.06 -10.39 0.77
N PRO A 49 20.52 -11.61 1.00
CA PRO A 49 19.86 -12.37 -0.05
C PRO A 49 18.61 -11.65 -0.58
N LEU A 50 17.94 -10.88 0.27
CA LEU A 50 16.75 -10.13 -0.11
C LEU A 50 17.06 -8.97 -1.06
N ALA A 51 18.12 -8.21 -0.79
CA ALA A 51 18.60 -7.15 -1.67
C ALA A 51 19.09 -7.71 -3.01
N TYR A 52 19.70 -8.90 -3.01
CA TYR A 52 20.04 -9.58 -4.25
C TYR A 52 18.77 -9.99 -5.03
N ALA A 53 17.78 -10.57 -4.37
CA ALA A 53 16.48 -10.90 -4.99
C ALA A 53 15.82 -9.63 -5.56
N PHE A 54 15.86 -8.52 -4.83
CA PHE A 54 15.33 -7.24 -5.27
C PHE A 54 16.08 -6.70 -6.48
N LYS A 55 17.40 -6.74 -6.50
CA LYS A 55 18.19 -6.28 -7.66
C LYS A 55 17.89 -7.11 -8.92
N GLN A 56 17.58 -8.40 -8.76
CA GLN A 56 17.31 -9.32 -9.86
C GLN A 56 15.82 -9.54 -10.14
N HIS A 57 14.92 -8.80 -9.47
CA HIS A 57 13.49 -9.11 -9.49
C HIS A 57 12.85 -9.02 -10.89
N LEU A 58 13.40 -8.18 -11.76
CA LEU A 58 12.97 -8.05 -13.17
C LEU A 58 13.08 -9.36 -13.95
N TYR A 59 14.01 -10.24 -13.58
CA TYR A 59 14.19 -11.52 -14.26
C TYR A 59 13.23 -12.60 -13.76
N ALA A 60 12.51 -12.35 -12.66
CA ALA A 60 11.63 -13.34 -12.03
C ALA A 60 10.47 -13.75 -12.95
N ALA A 61 9.94 -12.80 -13.71
CA ALA A 61 8.85 -13.03 -14.65
C ALA A 61 9.00 -12.07 -15.84
N PRO A 62 8.46 -12.45 -17.01
CA PRO A 62 8.46 -11.58 -18.18
C PRO A 62 7.37 -10.50 -18.10
N ASP A 63 6.38 -10.69 -17.23
CA ASP A 63 5.31 -9.72 -16.98
C ASP A 63 5.83 -8.57 -16.09
N PHE A 64 5.72 -7.35 -16.60
CA PHE A 64 6.18 -6.14 -15.93
C PHE A 64 5.45 -5.91 -14.60
N MET A 65 4.15 -6.21 -14.55
CA MET A 65 3.33 -5.98 -13.35
C MET A 65 3.64 -6.98 -12.24
N LEU A 66 3.86 -8.25 -12.60
CA LEU A 66 4.28 -9.28 -11.67
C LEU A 66 5.65 -8.97 -11.08
N THR A 67 6.60 -8.48 -11.90
CA THR A 67 7.93 -8.08 -11.40
C THR A 67 7.86 -6.83 -10.53
N ASP A 68 7.11 -5.79 -10.91
CA ASP A 68 6.83 -4.62 -10.05
C ASP A 68 6.28 -5.06 -8.68
N THR A 69 5.25 -5.89 -8.70
CA THR A 69 4.58 -6.39 -7.50
C THR A 69 5.54 -7.23 -6.65
N PHE A 70 6.36 -8.07 -7.28
CA PHE A 70 7.37 -8.87 -6.58
C PHE A 70 8.44 -8.00 -5.93
N GLY A 71 8.94 -6.97 -6.63
CA GLY A 71 9.88 -5.99 -6.07
C GLY A 71 9.32 -5.28 -4.83
N ARG A 72 8.06 -4.80 -4.91
CA ARG A 72 7.36 -4.18 -3.78
C ARG A 72 7.16 -5.16 -2.63
N PHE A 73 6.78 -6.40 -2.93
CA PHE A 73 6.63 -7.47 -1.94
C PHE A 73 7.91 -7.69 -1.14
N LEU A 74 9.07 -7.78 -1.79
CA LEU A 74 10.35 -7.98 -1.10
C LEU A 74 10.63 -6.86 -0.08
N TYR A 75 10.38 -5.61 -0.45
CA TYR A 75 10.55 -4.47 0.45
C TYR A 75 9.56 -4.50 1.62
N ILE A 76 8.28 -4.70 1.33
CA ILE A 76 7.20 -4.77 2.33
C ILE A 76 7.47 -5.91 3.31
N TRP A 77 7.88 -7.06 2.78
CA TRP A 77 8.20 -8.24 3.58
C TRP A 77 9.41 -7.99 4.49
N TYR A 78 10.46 -7.30 4.00
CA TYR A 78 11.58 -6.89 4.86
C TYR A 78 11.13 -6.00 6.02
N ALA A 79 10.28 -5.00 5.73
CA ALA A 79 9.74 -4.11 6.74
C ALA A 79 8.87 -4.87 7.75
N HIS A 80 8.09 -5.86 7.30
CA HIS A 80 7.34 -6.75 8.19
C HIS A 80 8.26 -7.58 9.09
N MET A 81 9.29 -8.22 8.52
CA MET A 81 10.27 -8.98 9.30
C MET A 81 11.00 -8.12 10.33
N SER A 82 11.39 -6.89 9.95
CA SER A 82 11.96 -5.91 10.87
C SER A 82 11.00 -5.56 12.01
N TYR A 83 9.71 -5.39 11.71
CA TYR A 83 8.69 -5.14 12.72
C TYR A 83 8.55 -6.30 13.70
N GLU A 84 8.39 -7.53 13.22
CA GLU A 84 8.23 -8.71 14.07
C GLU A 84 9.48 -9.00 14.92
N VAL A 85 10.67 -8.88 14.34
CA VAL A 85 11.94 -9.25 15.01
C VAL A 85 12.47 -8.14 15.90
N LEU A 86 12.46 -6.87 15.45
CA LEU A 86 13.10 -5.77 16.17
C LEU A 86 12.15 -4.95 17.04
N ILE A 87 10.86 -4.87 16.69
CA ILE A 87 9.90 -4.02 17.42
C ILE A 87 8.99 -4.86 18.31
N LEU A 88 8.34 -5.88 17.77
CA LEU A 88 7.54 -6.81 18.57
C LEU A 88 8.39 -7.78 19.37
N GLU A 89 9.64 -7.98 18.94
CA GLU A 89 10.55 -8.93 19.55
C GLU A 89 9.92 -10.32 19.66
N PHE A 90 9.26 -10.76 18.59
CA PHE A 90 8.51 -12.00 18.57
C PHE A 90 9.37 -13.17 19.07
N ALA A 91 8.80 -13.92 20.01
CA ALA A 91 9.32 -15.19 20.45
C ALA A 91 8.16 -16.19 20.52
N PRO A 92 8.30 -17.40 19.95
CA PRO A 92 7.26 -18.41 20.07
C PRO A 92 7.09 -18.76 21.56
N ALA A 93 5.84 -18.72 22.05
CA ALA A 93 5.51 -19.14 23.38
C ALA A 93 5.61 -20.67 23.45
N VAL A 94 6.75 -21.14 23.97
CA VAL A 94 7.11 -22.55 24.02
C VAL A 94 7.01 -22.99 25.48
N GLU A 95 5.99 -23.80 25.81
CA GLU A 95 5.69 -24.19 27.20
C GLU A 95 6.70 -25.15 27.82
N LYS A 96 7.51 -25.86 27.02
CA LYS A 96 8.50 -26.84 27.49
C LYS A 96 9.81 -26.74 26.70
N GLU A 97 10.93 -26.95 27.37
CA GLU A 97 12.27 -26.89 26.76
C GLU A 97 12.47 -27.91 25.61
N ASN A 98 11.71 -29.02 25.62
CA ASN A 98 11.69 -30.06 24.57
C ASN A 98 10.60 -29.89 23.50
N ASP A 99 10.02 -28.70 23.36
CA ASP A 99 8.96 -28.50 22.38
C ASP A 99 9.46 -28.73 20.95
N ASN A 100 8.67 -29.48 20.18
CA ASN A 100 9.07 -30.03 18.90
C ASN A 100 9.38 -28.88 17.91
N TRP A 101 10.51 -28.96 17.20
CA TRP A 101 10.89 -28.00 16.16
C TRP A 101 9.75 -27.68 15.18
N LYS A 102 8.88 -28.68 14.92
CA LYS A 102 7.67 -28.53 14.10
C LYS A 102 6.70 -27.48 14.66
N SER A 103 6.50 -27.42 15.98
CA SER A 103 5.62 -26.44 16.63
C SER A 103 6.17 -25.02 16.46
N ARG A 104 7.48 -24.84 16.69
CA ARG A 104 8.17 -23.55 16.50
C ARG A 104 8.08 -23.07 15.06
N MET A 105 8.39 -23.94 14.10
CA MET A 105 8.29 -23.61 12.67
C MET A 105 6.86 -23.28 12.27
N LYS A 106 5.86 -23.99 12.81
CA LYS A 106 4.45 -23.70 12.55
C LYS A 106 4.01 -22.33 13.10
N LEU A 107 4.50 -21.95 14.29
CA LEU A 107 4.24 -20.61 14.85
C LEU A 107 4.95 -19.52 14.05
N ALA A 108 6.22 -19.73 13.70
CA ALA A 108 6.99 -18.82 12.86
C ALA A 108 6.36 -18.63 11.47
N TRP A 109 5.88 -19.71 10.85
CA TRP A 109 5.17 -19.68 9.57
C TRP A 109 3.86 -18.90 9.65
N ARG A 110 3.17 -18.92 10.80
CA ARG A 110 1.99 -18.08 10.98
C ARG A 110 2.37 -16.61 11.04
N VAL A 111 3.42 -16.25 11.78
CA VAL A 111 3.85 -14.85 11.93
C VAL A 111 4.41 -14.25 10.65
N ILE A 112 5.10 -15.03 9.83
CA ILE A 112 5.69 -14.54 8.57
C ILE A 112 4.63 -13.98 7.60
N PHE A 113 3.38 -14.45 7.73
CA PHE A 113 2.25 -14.03 6.90
C PHE A 113 1.06 -13.46 7.70
N ASP A 114 1.10 -13.47 9.04
CA ASP A 114 0.05 -12.89 9.87
C ASP A 114 0.14 -11.37 9.85
N ARG A 115 -1.01 -10.77 9.54
CA ARG A 115 -1.14 -9.40 9.05
C ARG A 115 -1.46 -8.43 10.16
N ASN A 116 -1.99 -8.92 11.28
CA ASN A 116 -2.35 -8.08 12.43
C ASN A 116 -1.90 -8.70 13.74
N HIS A 117 -0.67 -9.20 13.75
CA HIS A 117 -0.07 -9.63 15.00
C HIS A 117 0.08 -8.40 15.90
N LYS A 118 -0.70 -8.39 16.98
CA LYS A 118 -0.62 -7.35 18.01
C LYS A 118 0.36 -7.82 19.08
N PRO A 119 1.22 -6.93 19.60
CA PRO A 119 2.12 -7.27 20.69
C PRO A 119 1.32 -7.86 21.86
N ALA A 120 1.80 -8.94 22.46
CA ALA A 120 1.22 -9.50 23.69
C ALA A 120 1.12 -8.43 24.80
N VAL A 121 2.03 -7.45 24.79
CA VAL A 121 2.04 -6.29 25.68
C VAL A 121 0.75 -5.45 25.59
N GLU A 122 0.06 -5.42 24.45
CA GLU A 122 -1.23 -4.72 24.33
C GLU A 122 -2.37 -5.46 25.04
N LYS A 123 -2.28 -6.79 25.23
CA LYS A 123 -3.23 -7.54 26.07
C LYS A 123 -3.00 -7.27 27.56
N GLU A 124 -1.75 -7.12 27.99
CA GLU A 124 -1.44 -6.75 29.38
C GLU A 124 -1.70 -5.27 29.66
N GLN A 125 -1.35 -4.37 28.74
CA GLN A 125 -1.70 -2.95 28.83
C GLN A 125 -3.20 -2.71 28.65
N GLY A 126 -3.90 -3.53 27.87
CA GLY A 126 -5.36 -3.54 27.79
C GLY A 126 -5.97 -3.90 29.14
N LYS A 127 -5.54 -5.02 29.75
CA LYS A 127 -5.93 -5.38 31.12
C LYS A 127 -5.59 -4.28 32.14
N ARG A 128 -4.41 -3.64 32.03
CA ARG A 128 -3.99 -2.56 32.93
C ARG A 128 -4.76 -1.26 32.69
N ARG A 129 -5.14 -0.94 31.44
CA ARG A 129 -5.96 0.23 31.08
C ARG A 129 -7.43 0.01 31.41
N ASP A 130 -7.95 -1.19 31.27
CA ASP A 130 -9.31 -1.54 31.69
C ASP A 130 -9.40 -1.49 33.22
N TRP A 131 -8.38 -1.99 33.94
CA TRP A 131 -8.25 -1.82 35.39
C TRP A 131 -8.14 -0.33 35.81
N VAL A 132 -7.28 0.46 35.17
CA VAL A 132 -7.17 1.92 35.43
C VAL A 132 -8.45 2.66 35.04
N ARG A 133 -9.18 2.24 34.00
CA ARG A 133 -10.45 2.85 33.56
C ARG A 133 -11.61 2.46 34.47
N GLU A 134 -11.57 1.29 35.10
CA GLU A 134 -12.51 0.87 36.12
C GLU A 134 -12.27 1.61 37.46
N GLU A 135 -11.00 1.94 37.78
CA GLU A 135 -10.65 2.84 38.88
C GLU A 135 -10.97 4.32 38.58
N GLN A 136 -10.65 4.81 37.38
CA GLN A 136 -10.93 6.20 36.96
C GLN A 136 -12.42 6.42 36.62
N GLY A 137 -13.17 5.38 36.29
CA GLY A 137 -14.63 5.45 36.15
C GLY A 137 -15.36 5.80 37.46
N LYS A 138 -14.68 5.68 38.61
CA LYS A 138 -15.17 6.13 39.92
C LYS A 138 -14.75 7.56 40.26
N ALA A 139 -13.84 8.17 39.49
CA ALA A 139 -13.33 9.52 39.73
C ALA A 139 -13.06 10.26 38.41
N ALA A 140 -13.94 11.23 38.09
CA ALA A 140 -13.86 12.20 36.99
C ALA A 140 -14.71 11.90 35.75
N GLY A 141 -15.89 12.53 35.70
CA GLY A 141 -16.61 12.81 34.47
C GLY A 141 -15.93 13.96 33.73
N THR A 142 -15.20 13.66 32.65
CA THR A 142 -15.02 14.56 31.49
C THR A 142 -14.53 13.71 30.32
N THR A 143 -15.47 13.15 29.57
CA THR A 143 -15.18 12.33 28.38
C THR A 143 -14.94 13.26 27.19
N MET A 144 -13.68 13.39 26.74
CA MET A 144 -13.43 13.88 25.38
C MET A 144 -13.88 12.79 24.40
N ILE A 145 -15.01 13.06 23.76
CA ILE A 145 -15.61 12.27 22.70
C ILE A 145 -14.61 12.20 21.54
N ASN A 146 -14.02 11.02 21.34
CA ASN A 146 -13.52 10.65 20.01
C ASN A 146 -14.77 10.63 19.12
N PRO A 147 -14.90 11.46 18.07
CA PRO A 147 -16.06 11.40 17.19
C PRO A 147 -15.95 10.13 16.36
N GLN A 148 -16.31 8.99 16.96
CA GLN A 148 -17.00 7.94 16.23
C GLN A 148 -18.28 8.58 15.75
N HIS A 149 -18.23 9.19 14.56
CA HIS A 149 -19.44 9.55 13.84
C HIS A 149 -20.28 8.29 13.75
N ALA A 150 -21.43 8.32 14.41
CA ALA A 150 -22.42 7.27 14.43
C ALA A 150 -23.10 7.18 13.06
N PHE A 151 -22.34 6.80 12.05
CA PHE A 151 -22.90 6.06 10.94
C PHE A 151 -23.19 4.65 11.47
N PRO A 152 -24.30 4.00 11.07
CA PRO A 152 -24.53 2.62 11.46
C PRO A 152 -23.26 1.84 11.11
N ASN A 153 -22.62 1.27 12.13
CA ASN A 153 -21.48 0.38 11.95
C ASN A 153 -21.94 -0.70 10.98
N LEU A 154 -21.59 -0.55 9.70
CA LEU A 154 -21.74 -1.64 8.76
C LEU A 154 -20.95 -2.80 9.35
N PRO A 155 -21.49 -4.03 9.33
CA PRO A 155 -20.80 -5.18 9.89
C PRO A 155 -19.48 -5.35 9.15
N GLN A 156 -18.42 -4.78 9.74
CA GLN A 156 -17.05 -5.14 9.41
C GLN A 156 -16.95 -6.64 9.70
N PRO A 157 -16.26 -7.42 8.84
CA PRO A 157 -16.00 -8.81 9.17
C PRO A 157 -15.41 -8.84 10.57
N THR A 158 -16.06 -9.56 11.49
CA THR A 158 -15.59 -9.63 12.86
C THR A 158 -14.16 -10.16 12.81
N LEU A 159 -13.23 -9.40 13.36
CA LEU A 159 -11.82 -9.75 13.42
C LEU A 159 -11.52 -10.17 14.84
N THR A 160 -11.05 -11.40 15.03
CA THR A 160 -10.54 -11.83 16.34
C THR A 160 -9.04 -12.01 16.26
N HIS A 161 -8.31 -11.27 17.10
CA HIS A 161 -6.87 -11.46 17.28
C HIS A 161 -6.65 -12.58 18.31
N THR A 162 -6.21 -13.74 17.84
CA THR A 162 -5.84 -14.87 18.69
C THR A 162 -4.33 -14.84 18.98
N ALA A 163 -3.84 -15.61 19.95
CA ALA A 163 -2.39 -15.77 20.16
C ALA A 163 -1.69 -16.44 18.96
N THR A 164 -2.47 -17.04 18.05
CA THR A 164 -1.99 -17.69 16.83
C THR A 164 -2.20 -16.86 15.57
N GLY A 165 -2.70 -15.62 15.72
CA GLY A 165 -2.84 -14.62 14.67
C GLY A 165 -4.26 -14.13 14.39
N THR A 166 -4.42 -13.39 13.30
CA THR A 166 -5.72 -12.80 12.89
C THR A 166 -6.64 -13.86 12.28
N GLN A 167 -7.87 -13.95 12.79
CA GLN A 167 -8.93 -14.73 12.16
C GLN A 167 -10.03 -13.84 11.60
N TYR A 168 -10.37 -14.09 10.34
CA TYR A 168 -11.45 -13.43 9.61
C TYR A 168 -12.72 -14.27 9.69
N HIS A 169 -13.79 -13.70 10.25
CA HIS A 169 -15.08 -14.38 10.40
C HIS A 169 -15.96 -14.16 9.17
N HIS A 170 -15.66 -14.87 8.07
CA HIS A 170 -16.55 -14.96 6.90
C HIS A 170 -17.27 -16.31 6.80
N GLY A 171 -16.90 -17.31 7.62
CA GLY A 171 -17.59 -18.60 7.68
C GLY A 171 -17.41 -19.50 6.44
N TYR A 172 -16.40 -19.25 5.60
CA TYR A 172 -16.19 -20.07 4.40
C TYR A 172 -15.33 -21.30 4.74
N GLY A 173 -15.84 -22.49 4.41
CA GLY A 173 -15.01 -23.68 4.30
C GLY A 173 -14.13 -23.64 3.04
N TYR A 174 -13.18 -24.58 2.93
CA TYR A 174 -12.23 -24.63 1.82
C TYR A 174 -12.90 -24.61 0.44
N VAL A 175 -13.99 -25.35 0.23
CA VAL A 175 -14.66 -25.41 -1.08
C VAL A 175 -15.26 -24.06 -1.47
N ARG A 176 -15.99 -23.40 -0.55
CA ARG A 176 -16.58 -22.08 -0.80
C ARG A 176 -15.50 -21.01 -1.02
N PHE A 177 -14.43 -21.06 -0.21
CA PHE A 177 -13.28 -20.17 -0.35
C PHE A 177 -12.58 -20.33 -1.71
N THR A 178 -12.32 -21.58 -2.11
CA THR A 178 -11.70 -21.90 -3.39
C THR A 178 -12.58 -21.44 -4.55
N SER A 179 -13.88 -21.75 -4.51
CA SER A 179 -14.83 -21.32 -5.53
C SER A 179 -14.90 -19.80 -5.66
N HIS A 180 -14.93 -19.09 -4.53
CA HIS A 180 -14.94 -17.62 -4.51
C HIS A 180 -13.71 -17.03 -5.21
N HIS A 181 -12.50 -17.42 -4.79
CA HIS A 181 -11.28 -16.87 -5.38
C HIS A 181 -11.03 -17.35 -6.81
N LEU A 182 -11.51 -18.54 -7.19
CA LEU A 182 -11.45 -19.01 -8.58
C LEU A 182 -12.33 -18.14 -9.48
N VAL A 183 -13.60 -17.91 -9.10
CA VAL A 183 -14.52 -17.05 -9.83
C VAL A 183 -14.00 -15.62 -9.90
N GLN A 184 -13.50 -15.09 -8.77
CA GLN A 184 -12.92 -13.75 -8.72
C GLN A 184 -11.69 -13.62 -9.64
N SER A 185 -10.79 -14.60 -9.64
CA SER A 185 -9.61 -14.59 -10.52
C SER A 185 -9.99 -14.62 -11.99
N ILE A 186 -10.97 -15.46 -12.38
CA ILE A 186 -11.45 -15.53 -13.77
C ILE A 186 -12.10 -14.21 -14.18
N LEU A 187 -12.96 -13.64 -13.33
CA LEU A 187 -13.64 -12.37 -13.60
C LEU A 187 -12.63 -11.21 -13.74
N LEU A 188 -11.74 -11.04 -12.76
CA LEU A 188 -10.76 -9.96 -12.77
C LEU A 188 -9.76 -10.13 -13.92
N GLY A 189 -9.26 -11.35 -14.17
CA GLY A 189 -8.40 -11.62 -15.31
C GLY A 189 -9.07 -11.31 -16.65
N SER A 190 -10.37 -11.60 -16.78
CA SER A 190 -11.15 -11.26 -17.97
C SER A 190 -11.32 -9.74 -18.13
N LEU A 191 -11.59 -9.02 -17.05
CA LEU A 191 -11.71 -7.56 -17.04
C LEU A 191 -10.38 -6.88 -17.38
N LEU A 192 -9.27 -7.37 -16.84
CA LEU A 192 -7.92 -6.87 -17.14
C LEU A 192 -7.58 -7.10 -18.62
N THR A 193 -7.86 -8.29 -19.14
CA THR A 193 -7.67 -8.62 -20.57
C THR A 193 -8.54 -7.73 -21.46
N LEU A 194 -9.79 -7.47 -21.07
CA LEU A 194 -10.68 -6.58 -21.80
C LEU A 194 -10.17 -5.14 -21.78
N ASN A 195 -9.68 -4.67 -20.63
CA ASN A 195 -9.08 -3.35 -20.49
C ASN A 195 -7.83 -3.20 -21.37
N ASP A 196 -6.97 -4.21 -21.44
CA ASP A 196 -5.80 -4.19 -22.32
C ASP A 196 -6.19 -4.14 -23.80
N ARG A 197 -7.21 -4.90 -24.20
CA ARG A 197 -7.78 -4.81 -25.56
C ARG A 197 -8.39 -3.45 -25.84
N PHE A 198 -9.09 -2.87 -24.87
CA PHE A 198 -9.64 -1.52 -24.97
C PHE A 198 -8.53 -0.47 -25.16
N ARG A 199 -7.46 -0.53 -24.36
CA ARG A 199 -6.28 0.35 -24.47
C ARG A 199 -5.55 0.21 -25.81
N ALA A 200 -5.54 -0.99 -26.39
CA ALA A 200 -4.96 -1.26 -27.69
C ALA A 200 -5.89 -0.89 -28.87
N SER A 201 -7.16 -0.60 -28.61
CA SER A 201 -8.15 -0.29 -29.66
C SER A 201 -8.12 1.17 -30.11
N SER A 202 -8.69 1.44 -31.28
CA SER A 202 -8.93 2.80 -31.78
C SER A 202 -9.89 3.62 -30.92
N TYR A 203 -10.62 2.97 -30.00
CA TYR A 203 -11.55 3.62 -29.06
C TYR A 203 -10.86 4.07 -27.77
N ARG A 204 -9.52 3.96 -27.69
CA ARG A 204 -8.79 4.51 -26.56
C ARG A 204 -9.11 6.00 -26.40
N PRO A 205 -9.11 6.52 -25.16
CA PRO A 205 -9.22 7.96 -24.96
C PRO A 205 -8.21 8.70 -25.83
N PRO A 206 -8.58 9.86 -26.41
CA PRO A 206 -7.61 10.69 -27.11
C PRO A 206 -6.40 10.84 -26.21
N SER A 207 -5.22 10.45 -26.72
CA SER A 207 -3.96 10.76 -26.05
C SER A 207 -3.84 12.27 -26.09
N TYR A 208 -4.35 12.93 -25.05
CA TYR A 208 -4.28 14.37 -24.97
C TYR A 208 -2.84 14.74 -24.69
N ASP A 209 -2.28 15.58 -25.54
CA ASP A 209 -0.87 15.91 -25.50
C ASP A 209 -0.54 16.65 -24.19
N PHE A 210 0.19 15.96 -23.30
CA PHE A 210 0.50 16.44 -21.95
C PHE A 210 1.47 17.63 -21.95
N GLU A 211 2.05 17.94 -23.12
CA GLU A 211 2.95 19.07 -23.34
C GLU A 211 2.28 20.45 -23.11
N SER A 212 0.94 20.55 -23.13
CA SER A 212 0.20 21.82 -23.22
C SER A 212 -0.34 22.43 -21.89
N GLY A 213 0.26 22.13 -20.73
CA GLY A 213 -0.06 22.84 -19.47
C GLY A 213 -1.06 22.16 -18.52
N TYR A 214 -1.22 20.84 -18.62
CA TYR A 214 -2.13 20.04 -17.78
C TYR A 214 -1.80 20.03 -16.28
N GLY A 215 -0.55 20.28 -15.91
CA GLY A 215 -0.15 20.48 -14.50
C GLY A 215 -0.82 21.69 -13.82
N SER A 216 -1.43 22.56 -14.62
CA SER A 216 -2.03 23.84 -14.23
C SER A 216 -3.56 23.86 -14.28
N PHE A 217 -4.23 22.72 -14.05
CA PHE A 217 -5.71 22.59 -14.07
C PHE A 217 -6.46 23.78 -13.45
N PHE A 218 -6.22 24.07 -12.16
CA PHE A 218 -6.89 25.16 -11.46
C PHE A 218 -6.53 26.56 -12.00
N ARG A 219 -5.34 26.72 -12.57
CA ARG A 219 -4.90 28.01 -13.14
C ARG A 219 -5.54 28.29 -14.50
N ARG A 220 -6.06 27.26 -15.18
CA ARG A 220 -6.71 27.35 -16.49
C ARG A 220 -8.23 27.27 -16.41
N LEU A 221 -8.83 27.36 -15.23
CA LEU A 221 -10.29 27.41 -15.13
C LEU A 221 -10.83 28.72 -15.73
N PRO A 222 -11.95 28.69 -16.49
CA PRO A 222 -12.81 27.53 -16.77
C PRO A 222 -12.40 26.70 -18.00
N ALA A 223 -11.40 27.12 -18.79
CA ALA A 223 -10.98 26.43 -20.02
C ALA A 223 -10.61 24.95 -19.79
N SER A 224 -10.10 24.62 -18.59
CA SER A 224 -9.83 23.23 -18.20
C SER A 224 -11.06 22.34 -18.00
N LEU A 225 -12.29 22.87 -18.02
CA LEU A 225 -13.53 22.09 -17.98
C LEU A 225 -13.97 21.60 -19.37
N ASP A 226 -13.04 21.56 -20.33
CA ASP A 226 -13.26 20.92 -21.62
C ASP A 226 -13.59 19.42 -21.47
N ALA A 227 -14.51 18.93 -22.30
CA ALA A 227 -15.00 17.55 -22.22
C ALA A 227 -13.89 16.52 -22.48
N ASN A 228 -12.96 16.82 -23.41
CA ASN A 228 -11.86 15.91 -23.71
C ASN A 228 -10.83 15.90 -22.57
N GLU A 229 -10.52 17.06 -21.98
CA GLU A 229 -9.67 17.14 -20.78
C GLU A 229 -10.29 16.36 -19.61
N MET A 230 -11.58 16.55 -19.34
CA MET A 230 -12.29 15.84 -18.28
C MET A 230 -12.30 14.32 -18.50
N TYR A 231 -12.57 13.89 -19.74
CA TYR A 231 -12.56 12.48 -20.09
C TYR A 231 -11.17 11.85 -19.93
N ALA A 232 -10.12 12.51 -20.42
CA ALA A 232 -8.75 12.05 -20.25
C ALA A 232 -8.40 11.91 -18.76
N ARG A 233 -8.65 12.95 -17.95
CA ARG A 233 -8.40 12.93 -16.50
C ARG A 233 -9.17 11.82 -15.78
N ALA A 234 -10.43 11.61 -16.16
CA ALA A 234 -11.25 10.53 -15.62
C ALA A 234 -10.66 9.16 -16.00
N SER A 235 -10.18 8.99 -17.23
CA SER A 235 -9.53 7.74 -17.66
C SER A 235 -8.26 7.45 -16.85
N TYR A 236 -7.36 8.43 -16.69
CA TYR A 236 -6.15 8.24 -15.87
C TYR A 236 -6.48 7.92 -14.41
N CYS A 237 -7.50 8.59 -13.86
CA CYS A 237 -8.00 8.30 -12.52
C CYS A 237 -8.55 6.88 -12.43
N PHE A 238 -9.36 6.45 -13.40
CA PHE A 238 -9.96 5.12 -13.45
C PHE A 238 -8.88 4.03 -13.58
N ASP A 239 -7.90 4.25 -14.44
CA ASP A 239 -6.76 3.36 -14.62
C ASP A 239 -5.96 3.22 -13.32
N TRP A 240 -5.61 4.34 -12.69
CA TRP A 240 -4.80 4.33 -11.47
C TRP A 240 -5.55 3.76 -10.25
N THR A 241 -6.87 3.98 -10.16
CA THR A 241 -7.66 3.51 -9.01
C THR A 241 -8.26 2.12 -9.23
N ILE A 242 -9.08 1.94 -10.26
CA ILE A 242 -9.92 0.75 -10.47
C ILE A 242 -9.14 -0.37 -11.14
N ILE A 243 -8.37 -0.08 -12.19
CA ILE A 243 -7.60 -1.12 -12.87
C ILE A 243 -6.50 -1.65 -11.95
N SER A 244 -5.75 -0.78 -11.26
CA SER A 244 -4.78 -1.22 -10.25
C SER A 244 -5.43 -2.01 -9.11
N LEU A 245 -6.65 -1.65 -8.67
CA LEU A 245 -7.38 -2.46 -7.70
C LEU A 245 -7.67 -3.88 -8.24
N PHE A 246 -8.13 -4.00 -9.48
CA PHE A 246 -8.40 -5.30 -10.11
C PHE A 246 -7.14 -6.15 -10.22
N GLU A 247 -6.00 -5.54 -10.58
CA GLU A 247 -4.70 -6.21 -10.64
C GLU A 247 -4.31 -6.78 -9.27
N TYR A 248 -4.37 -5.96 -8.22
CA TYR A 248 -3.98 -6.40 -6.89
C TYR A 248 -4.92 -7.48 -6.33
N GLU A 249 -6.23 -7.36 -6.53
CA GLU A 249 -7.22 -8.37 -6.13
C GLU A 249 -7.10 -9.68 -6.92
N PHE A 250 -6.67 -9.59 -8.19
CA PHE A 250 -6.40 -10.75 -9.02
C PHE A 250 -5.21 -11.55 -8.48
N TYR A 251 -4.05 -10.90 -8.28
CA TYR A 251 -2.88 -11.59 -7.71
C TYR A 251 -3.16 -12.09 -6.29
N TYR A 252 -3.89 -11.32 -5.49
CA TYR A 252 -4.33 -11.76 -4.17
C TYR A 252 -5.13 -13.06 -4.22
N SER A 253 -6.07 -13.17 -5.15
CA SER A 253 -6.88 -14.37 -5.34
C SER A 253 -6.06 -15.56 -5.83
N LEU A 254 -5.07 -15.33 -6.71
CA LEU A 254 -4.13 -16.37 -7.13
C LEU A 254 -3.31 -16.91 -5.95
N PHE A 255 -2.79 -16.02 -5.09
CA PHE A 255 -2.07 -16.43 -3.89
C PHE A 255 -2.98 -17.15 -2.88
N ALA A 256 -4.21 -16.67 -2.70
CA ALA A 256 -5.19 -17.33 -1.83
C ALA A 256 -5.48 -18.76 -2.32
N LEU A 257 -5.66 -18.97 -3.64
CA LEU A 257 -5.81 -20.30 -4.23
C LEU A 257 -4.57 -21.16 -4.01
N LEU A 258 -3.37 -20.60 -4.25
CA LEU A 258 -2.13 -21.34 -4.08
C LEU A 258 -1.93 -21.82 -2.63
N PHE A 259 -1.97 -20.91 -1.66
CA PHE A 259 -1.64 -21.24 -0.26
C PHE A 259 -2.77 -21.93 0.51
N VAL A 260 -4.04 -21.55 0.27
CA VAL A 260 -5.19 -22.13 0.98
C VAL A 260 -5.73 -23.36 0.27
N SER A 261 -5.86 -23.34 -1.05
CA SER A 261 -6.56 -24.40 -1.80
C SER A 261 -5.62 -25.52 -2.26
N LEU A 262 -4.50 -25.16 -2.91
CA LEU A 262 -3.55 -26.13 -3.50
C LEU A 262 -2.58 -26.68 -2.46
N LEU A 263 -1.79 -25.80 -1.83
CA LEU A 263 -0.74 -26.20 -0.88
C LEU A 263 -1.28 -26.56 0.49
N ARG A 264 -2.49 -26.08 0.84
CA ARG A 264 -3.14 -26.30 2.15
C ARG A 264 -2.25 -25.87 3.33
N THR A 265 -1.38 -24.88 3.12
CA THR A 265 -0.52 -24.34 4.18
C THR A 265 -1.30 -23.45 5.12
N ASP A 266 -2.35 -22.79 4.61
CA ASP A 266 -3.20 -21.88 5.37
C ASP A 266 -4.67 -22.34 5.40
N ALA A 267 -5.38 -21.93 6.46
CA ALA A 267 -6.82 -22.11 6.57
C ALA A 267 -7.56 -20.92 5.92
N PRO A 268 -8.78 -21.12 5.39
CA PRO A 268 -9.60 -20.04 4.83
C PRO A 268 -9.78 -18.87 5.78
N THR A 269 -9.94 -19.14 7.08
CA THR A 269 -10.15 -18.12 8.12
C THR A 269 -8.93 -17.23 8.37
N HIS A 270 -7.75 -17.57 7.86
CA HIS A 270 -6.56 -16.73 7.97
C HIS A 270 -6.48 -15.68 6.84
N TRP A 271 -7.33 -15.81 5.81
CA TRP A 271 -7.32 -14.94 4.64
C TRP A 271 -8.63 -14.13 4.58
N PRO A 272 -8.59 -12.79 4.49
CA PRO A 272 -9.76 -12.02 4.10
C PRO A 272 -10.21 -12.40 2.69
N LEU A 273 -11.47 -12.16 2.38
CA LEU A 273 -11.99 -12.41 1.03
C LEU A 273 -11.50 -11.38 -0.01
N SER A 274 -11.02 -10.22 0.44
CA SER A 274 -10.54 -9.13 -0.42
C SER A 274 -9.29 -8.51 0.19
N LEU A 275 -8.39 -8.07 -0.69
CA LEU A 275 -7.16 -7.36 -0.34
C LEU A 275 -7.49 -5.94 0.17
N CYS A 276 -8.38 -5.25 -0.51
CA CYS A 276 -8.76 -3.88 -0.19
C CYS A 276 -10.00 -3.83 0.72
N GLY A 277 -10.15 -2.73 1.46
CA GLY A 277 -11.37 -2.48 2.21
C GLY A 277 -12.55 -2.18 1.28
N HIS A 278 -13.76 -2.07 1.85
CA HIS A 278 -14.94 -1.72 1.05
C HIS A 278 -14.83 -0.30 0.47
N ILE A 279 -15.08 -0.16 -0.83
CA ILE A 279 -15.10 1.15 -1.53
C ILE A 279 -16.13 2.13 -0.95
N ARG A 280 -17.16 1.60 -0.27
CA ARG A 280 -18.16 2.40 0.46
C ARG A 280 -17.56 3.21 1.62
N GLU A 281 -16.33 2.91 2.01
CA GLU A 281 -15.64 3.64 3.05
C GLU A 281 -14.80 4.81 2.49
N SER A 282 -14.68 4.93 1.17
CA SER A 282 -13.76 5.84 0.47
C SER A 282 -14.30 7.26 0.22
N TRP A 283 -15.09 7.82 1.14
CA TRP A 283 -15.66 9.17 1.01
C TRP A 283 -14.77 10.28 1.57
N SER A 284 -13.53 9.97 1.98
CA SER A 284 -12.49 10.97 2.28
C SER A 284 -11.13 10.35 1.95
N MET A 285 -10.14 11.17 1.62
CA MET A 285 -8.78 10.74 1.34
C MET A 285 -8.17 10.02 2.54
N ARG A 286 -8.46 10.47 3.77
CA ARG A 286 -8.04 9.76 4.98
C ARG A 286 -8.56 8.31 5.03
N ARG A 287 -9.83 8.09 4.67
CA ARG A 287 -10.44 6.75 4.70
C ARG A 287 -10.10 5.92 3.47
N TYR A 288 -9.91 6.57 2.31
CA TYR A 288 -9.39 5.92 1.12
C TYR A 288 -8.04 5.27 1.43
N TRP A 289 -7.06 6.03 1.92
CA TRP A 289 -5.73 5.52 2.21
C TRP A 289 -5.63 4.67 3.49
N GLY A 290 -6.45 4.95 4.50
CA GLY A 290 -6.37 4.29 5.81
C GLY A 290 -7.33 3.12 6.01
N THR A 291 -8.25 2.87 5.09
CA THR A 291 -9.28 1.82 5.25
C THR A 291 -9.53 1.04 3.97
N HIS A 292 -9.54 1.71 2.81
CA HIS A 292 -9.80 1.04 1.53
C HIS A 292 -8.53 0.53 0.86
N TRP A 293 -7.54 1.40 0.65
CA TRP A 293 -6.36 1.11 -0.15
C TRP A 293 -5.24 0.46 0.66
N HIS A 294 -4.78 -0.73 0.23
CA HIS A 294 -3.56 -1.39 0.71
C HIS A 294 -3.35 -1.39 2.24
N ASN A 295 -4.28 -1.99 2.99
CA ASN A 295 -4.15 -2.10 4.45
C ASN A 295 -2.97 -2.98 4.93
N TYR A 296 -2.31 -3.73 4.02
CA TYR A 296 -1.24 -4.68 4.34
C TYR A 296 0.01 -4.02 4.91
N ILE A 297 0.39 -2.86 4.36
CA ILE A 297 1.64 -2.18 4.72
C ILE A 297 1.49 -1.27 5.94
N TYR A 298 0.24 -1.01 6.33
CA TYR A 298 -0.09 0.05 7.27
C TYR A 298 0.55 -0.16 8.64
N ILE A 299 0.43 -1.36 9.22
CA ILE A 299 0.92 -1.65 10.57
C ILE A 299 2.45 -1.56 10.62
N SER A 300 3.14 -2.20 9.68
CA SER A 300 4.60 -2.23 9.64
C SER A 300 5.17 -0.82 9.48
N PHE A 301 4.69 -0.03 8.51
CA PHE A 301 5.20 1.33 8.30
C PHE A 301 4.82 2.28 9.43
N THR A 302 3.59 2.20 9.93
CA THR A 302 3.12 3.04 11.03
C THR A 302 3.94 2.77 12.29
N THR A 303 4.22 1.52 12.63
CA THR A 303 4.95 1.18 13.86
C THR A 303 6.40 1.65 13.79
N HIS A 304 7.10 1.42 12.67
CA HIS A 304 8.46 1.96 12.49
C HIS A 304 8.46 3.49 12.62
N THR A 305 7.48 4.15 12.02
CA THR A 305 7.33 5.61 12.12
C THR A 305 7.07 6.07 13.56
N GLN A 306 6.27 5.33 14.32
CA GLN A 306 6.00 5.62 15.72
C GLN A 306 7.25 5.42 16.60
N VAL A 307 8.09 4.43 16.33
CA VAL A 307 9.37 4.27 17.02
C VAL A 307 10.27 5.48 16.78
N VAL A 308 10.43 5.90 15.52
CA VAL A 308 11.24 7.08 15.18
C VAL A 308 10.69 8.34 15.85
N THR A 309 9.40 8.62 15.69
CA THR A 309 8.80 9.87 16.17
C THR A 309 8.66 9.90 17.70
N ARG A 310 8.20 8.83 18.33
CA ARG A 310 7.87 8.83 19.76
C ARG A 310 9.05 8.44 20.63
N THR A 311 9.90 7.51 20.17
CA THR A 311 11.04 7.04 20.96
C THR A 311 12.28 7.87 20.67
N TRP A 312 12.62 8.12 19.39
CA TRP A 312 13.87 8.83 19.06
C TRP A 312 13.71 10.34 19.12
N LEU A 313 12.60 10.88 18.61
CA LEU A 313 12.34 12.32 18.59
C LEU A 313 11.54 12.82 19.82
N GLY A 314 11.03 11.91 20.66
CA GLY A 314 10.28 12.27 21.87
C GLY A 314 8.92 12.95 21.61
N CYS A 315 8.33 12.80 20.43
CA CYS A 315 7.07 13.44 20.08
C CYS A 315 5.92 12.94 20.97
N LYS A 316 5.14 13.87 21.54
CA LYS A 316 4.02 13.54 22.43
C LYS A 316 2.92 12.77 21.70
N ARG A 317 2.50 11.63 22.27
CA ARG A 317 1.38 10.83 21.77
C ARG A 317 0.08 11.66 21.78
N GLY A 318 -0.68 11.59 20.69
CA GLY A 318 -1.98 12.25 20.57
C GLY A 318 -1.94 13.72 20.12
N ALA A 319 -0.78 14.38 20.15
CA ALA A 319 -0.64 15.71 19.59
C ALA A 319 -0.94 15.71 18.08
N LEU A 320 -1.61 16.76 17.60
CA LEU A 320 -1.95 16.88 16.17
C LEU A 320 -0.70 16.91 15.30
N SER A 321 0.32 17.67 15.71
CA SER A 321 1.61 17.74 15.01
C SER A 321 2.28 16.38 14.88
N THR A 322 2.32 15.59 15.96
CA THR A 322 2.85 14.22 15.94
C THR A 322 2.09 13.35 14.94
N ARG A 323 0.75 13.40 14.93
CA ARG A 323 -0.07 12.60 13.99
C ARG A 323 0.15 13.00 12.53
N LEU A 324 0.27 14.29 12.25
CA LEU A 324 0.54 14.78 10.90
C LEU A 324 1.95 14.37 10.45
N LEU A 325 2.95 14.51 11.31
CA LEU A 325 4.33 14.09 11.05
C LEU A 325 4.41 12.58 10.80
N GLU A 326 3.78 11.77 11.65
CA GLU A 326 3.70 10.32 11.47
C GLU A 326 3.09 9.96 10.11
N ASN A 327 1.97 10.58 9.72
CA ASN A 327 1.36 10.32 8.42
C ASN A 327 2.27 10.75 7.24
N VAL A 328 2.92 11.91 7.33
CA VAL A 328 3.87 12.38 6.31
C VAL A 328 5.01 11.37 6.13
N ILE A 329 5.58 10.86 7.22
CA ILE A 329 6.66 9.86 7.17
C ILE A 329 6.15 8.56 6.54
N VAL A 330 4.96 8.07 6.93
CA VAL A 330 4.38 6.86 6.32
C VAL A 330 4.19 7.01 4.81
N PHE A 331 3.62 8.14 4.35
CA PHE A 331 3.48 8.42 2.93
C PHE A 331 4.84 8.55 2.23
N THR A 332 5.83 9.16 2.89
CA THR A 332 7.20 9.28 2.35
C THR A 332 7.84 7.92 2.16
N VAL A 333 7.79 7.05 3.17
CA VAL A 333 8.36 5.69 3.11
C VAL A 333 7.63 4.84 2.07
N SER A 334 6.29 4.94 2.00
CA SER A 334 5.51 4.25 0.97
C SER A 334 5.88 4.73 -0.43
N GLY A 335 5.95 6.05 -0.64
CA GLY A 335 6.35 6.63 -1.91
C GLY A 335 7.77 6.24 -2.31
N ALA A 336 8.71 6.25 -1.36
CA ALA A 336 10.09 5.87 -1.58
C ALA A 336 10.20 4.40 -2.02
N MET A 337 9.48 3.49 -1.38
CA MET A 337 9.42 2.08 -1.77
C MET A 337 8.96 1.90 -3.22
N HIS A 338 7.90 2.60 -3.64
CA HIS A 338 7.46 2.58 -5.04
C HIS A 338 8.51 3.16 -5.99
N SER A 339 9.17 4.24 -5.58
CA SER A 339 10.17 4.92 -6.39
C SER A 339 11.44 4.07 -6.55
N VAL A 340 11.85 3.34 -5.52
CA VAL A 340 13.02 2.43 -5.58
C VAL A 340 12.74 1.23 -6.50
N VAL A 341 11.53 0.67 -6.47
CA VAL A 341 11.12 -0.37 -7.43
C VAL A 341 11.16 0.20 -8.84
N LYS A 342 10.55 1.37 -9.07
CA LYS A 342 10.53 2.00 -10.38
C LYS A 342 11.93 2.34 -10.89
N TRP A 343 12.81 2.82 -10.04
CA TRP A 343 14.23 3.06 -10.35
C TRP A 343 14.94 1.79 -10.78
N GLN A 344 14.67 0.67 -10.11
CA GLN A 344 15.24 -0.62 -10.47
C GLN A 344 14.71 -1.12 -11.82
N GLN A 345 13.45 -0.82 -12.15
CA GLN A 345 12.82 -1.19 -13.41
C GLN A 345 13.30 -0.34 -14.59
N ASP A 346 13.39 0.96 -14.39
CA ASP A 346 13.84 1.92 -15.38
C ASP A 346 14.66 3.03 -14.67
N PRO A 347 15.99 2.87 -14.60
CA PRO A 347 16.87 3.88 -13.99
C PRO A 347 16.92 5.20 -14.79
N GLU A 348 16.51 5.17 -16.05
CA GLU A 348 16.53 6.34 -16.94
C GLU A 348 15.35 7.26 -16.64
N GLU A 349 14.19 6.69 -16.32
CA GLU A 349 12.98 7.44 -15.95
C GLU A 349 13.14 8.25 -14.64
N GLU A 350 12.31 9.29 -14.49
CA GLU A 350 12.17 10.01 -13.23
C GLU A 350 11.33 9.20 -12.24
N TRP A 351 11.99 8.69 -11.21
CA TRP A 351 11.36 7.80 -10.23
C TRP A 351 10.90 8.53 -8.96
N LEU A 352 11.52 9.66 -8.58
CA LEU A 352 11.16 10.38 -7.35
C LEU A 352 9.82 11.12 -7.44
N ALA A 353 9.31 11.36 -8.65
CA ALA A 353 7.97 11.92 -8.87
C ALA A 353 6.89 11.13 -8.10
N ILE A 354 7.05 9.81 -7.99
CA ILE A 354 6.15 8.94 -7.23
C ILE A 354 6.20 9.32 -5.74
N THR A 355 7.40 9.42 -5.15
CA THR A 355 7.55 9.79 -3.73
C THR A 355 6.89 11.13 -3.43
N TRP A 356 7.13 12.14 -4.26
CA TRP A 356 6.52 13.45 -4.09
C TRP A 356 5.00 13.43 -4.19
N TRP A 357 4.45 12.63 -5.10
CA TRP A 357 3.01 12.47 -5.23
C TRP A 357 2.38 11.79 -4.00
N TYR A 358 3.04 10.78 -3.42
CA TYR A 358 2.60 10.16 -2.17
C TYR A 358 2.66 11.15 -0.99
N ILE A 359 3.73 11.93 -0.86
CA ILE A 359 3.84 12.99 0.17
C ILE A 359 2.71 14.01 0.00
N ALA A 360 2.39 14.39 -1.24
CA ALA A 360 1.32 15.35 -1.53
C ALA A 360 -0.08 14.85 -1.11
N GLN A 361 -0.28 13.55 -0.88
CA GLN A 361 -1.54 13.01 -0.33
C GLN A 361 -1.84 13.48 1.10
N MET A 362 -0.88 14.13 1.77
CA MET A 362 -1.12 14.80 3.05
C MET A 362 -1.88 16.11 2.91
N LEU A 363 -1.75 16.81 1.78
CA LEU A 363 -2.46 18.06 1.52
C LEU A 363 -3.99 17.90 1.62
N PRO A 364 -4.64 16.94 0.95
CA PRO A 364 -6.09 16.78 1.03
C PRO A 364 -6.52 16.29 2.41
N ILE A 365 -5.72 15.48 3.11
CA ILE A 365 -6.03 15.01 4.47
C ILE A 365 -6.05 16.18 5.46
N VAL A 366 -5.10 17.11 5.33
CA VAL A 366 -5.08 18.34 6.13
C VAL A 366 -6.25 19.24 5.75
N ALA A 367 -6.51 19.45 4.45
CA ALA A 367 -7.63 20.25 3.96
C ALA A 367 -8.98 19.70 4.46
N GLU A 368 -9.21 18.39 4.38
CA GLU A 368 -10.38 17.70 4.94
C GLU A 368 -10.55 17.99 6.42
N SER A 369 -9.46 17.95 7.19
CA SER A 369 -9.50 18.17 8.64
C SER A 369 -9.94 19.61 8.96
N VAL A 370 -9.50 20.58 8.15
CA VAL A 370 -9.90 21.99 8.28
C VAL A 370 -11.37 22.17 7.88
N VAL A 371 -11.78 21.63 6.72
CA VAL A 371 -13.17 21.71 6.23
C VAL A 371 -14.14 21.06 7.22
N GLN A 372 -13.83 19.86 7.72
CA GLN A 372 -14.64 19.16 8.72
C GLN A 372 -14.77 19.98 10.02
N HIS A 373 -13.68 20.62 10.48
CA HIS A 373 -13.72 21.45 11.67
C HIS A 373 -14.71 22.63 11.53
N TYR A 374 -14.59 23.39 10.44
CA TYR A 374 -15.49 24.54 10.20
C TYR A 374 -16.92 24.09 9.90
N TRP A 375 -17.10 23.01 9.15
CA TRP A 375 -18.41 22.45 8.86
C TRP A 375 -19.14 21.99 10.13
N HIS A 376 -18.45 21.31 11.06
CA HIS A 376 -19.04 20.94 12.35
C HIS A 376 -19.47 22.16 13.16
N ARG A 377 -18.68 23.23 13.15
CA ARG A 377 -19.03 24.49 13.81
C ARG A 377 -20.23 25.17 13.15
N ALA A 378 -20.28 25.19 11.82
CA ALA A 378 -21.39 25.74 11.06
C ALA A 378 -22.70 24.96 11.32
N LYS A 379 -22.66 23.61 11.31
CA LYS A 379 -23.84 22.78 11.64
C LYS A 379 -24.39 23.10 13.02
N LYS A 380 -23.51 23.24 14.02
CA LYS A 380 -23.90 23.62 15.38
C LYS A 380 -24.54 25.00 15.43
N TRP A 381 -24.00 25.97 14.69
CA TRP A 381 -24.54 27.33 14.61
C TRP A 381 -25.90 27.39 13.91
N MET A 382 -26.10 26.59 12.86
CA MET A 382 -27.37 26.48 12.13
C MET A 382 -28.44 25.66 12.86
N GLY A 383 -28.15 25.11 14.05
CA GLY A 383 -29.09 24.26 14.79
C GLY A 383 -29.44 22.95 14.09
N VAL A 384 -28.59 22.48 13.17
CA VAL A 384 -28.82 21.24 12.43
C VAL A 384 -28.68 20.06 13.40
N ALA A 385 -29.77 19.30 13.56
CA ALA A 385 -29.78 18.10 14.38
C ALA A 385 -28.68 17.11 13.92
N ALA A 386 -27.96 16.53 14.87
CA ALA A 386 -26.81 15.68 14.60
C ALA A 386 -27.17 14.41 13.80
N ASP A 387 -28.44 14.00 13.85
CA ASP A 387 -29.02 12.80 13.23
C ASP A 387 -29.77 13.09 11.93
N ASN A 388 -29.65 14.29 11.36
CA ASN A 388 -30.32 14.62 10.10
C ASN A 388 -29.78 13.78 8.94
N LYS A 389 -30.56 12.78 8.53
CA LYS A 389 -30.21 11.81 7.48
C LYS A 389 -29.89 12.45 6.12
N TRP A 390 -30.55 13.55 5.75
CA TRP A 390 -30.31 14.22 4.47
C TRP A 390 -28.97 14.94 4.47
N VAL A 391 -28.62 15.59 5.59
CA VAL A 391 -27.32 16.23 5.77
C VAL A 391 -26.21 15.17 5.73
N SER A 392 -26.37 14.07 6.46
CA SER A 392 -25.38 12.99 6.45
C SER A 392 -25.19 12.35 5.06
N ARG A 393 -26.26 12.20 4.28
CA ARG A 393 -26.17 11.75 2.88
C ARG A 393 -25.49 12.77 1.97
N GLY A 394 -25.78 14.06 2.16
CA GLY A 394 -25.13 15.15 1.43
C GLY A 394 -23.62 15.21 1.73
N GLU A 395 -23.23 15.09 3.00
CA GLU A 395 -21.83 15.00 3.43
C GLU A 395 -21.11 13.83 2.77
N LEU A 396 -21.78 12.67 2.71
CA LEU A 396 -21.23 11.47 2.07
C LEU A 396 -21.03 11.68 0.56
N ALA A 397 -22.03 12.23 -0.13
CA ALA A 397 -21.95 12.53 -1.56
C ALA A 397 -20.84 13.56 -1.85
N ALA A 398 -20.75 14.62 -1.05
CA ALA A 398 -19.67 15.62 -1.15
C ALA A 398 -18.30 14.99 -0.90
N GLY A 399 -18.19 14.05 0.04
CA GLY A 399 -16.98 13.30 0.32
C GLY A 399 -16.52 12.44 -0.86
N TYR A 400 -17.42 11.68 -1.49
CA TYR A 400 -17.08 10.91 -2.70
C TYR A 400 -16.68 11.81 -3.87
N ALA A 401 -17.43 12.89 -4.09
CA ALA A 401 -17.09 13.85 -5.14
C ALA A 401 -15.70 14.48 -4.89
N TRP A 402 -15.38 14.79 -3.64
CA TRP A 402 -14.07 15.30 -3.24
C TRP A 402 -12.93 14.31 -3.53
N VAL A 403 -13.08 13.03 -3.16
CA VAL A 403 -12.07 12.00 -3.43
C VAL A 403 -11.88 11.79 -4.93
N ALA A 404 -12.97 11.68 -5.69
CA ALA A 404 -12.91 11.55 -7.14
C ALA A 404 -12.22 12.75 -7.80
N TRP A 405 -12.60 13.97 -7.39
CA TRP A 405 -12.00 15.20 -7.89
C TRP A 405 -10.51 15.30 -7.55
N TRP A 406 -10.12 14.93 -6.33
CA TRP A 406 -8.73 14.92 -5.92
C TRP A 406 -7.88 13.99 -6.79
N PHE A 407 -8.37 12.79 -7.12
CA PHE A 407 -7.65 11.87 -8.01
C PHE A 407 -7.64 12.34 -9.47
N MET A 408 -8.77 12.85 -9.99
CA MET A 408 -8.83 13.47 -11.33
C MET A 408 -7.89 14.67 -11.49
N TRP A 409 -7.55 15.33 -10.40
CA TRP A 409 -6.53 16.38 -10.40
C TRP A 409 -5.11 15.83 -10.21
N SER A 410 -4.89 15.05 -9.15
CA SER A 410 -3.55 14.68 -8.69
C SER A 410 -2.88 13.60 -9.54
N VAL A 411 -3.62 12.62 -10.06
CA VAL A 411 -3.06 11.51 -10.84
C VAL A 411 -2.55 11.99 -12.20
N PRO A 412 -3.35 12.70 -13.03
CA PRO A 412 -2.84 13.24 -14.30
C PRO A 412 -1.69 14.22 -14.10
N LYS A 413 -1.74 15.01 -13.02
CA LYS A 413 -0.66 15.92 -12.67
C LYS A 413 0.65 15.20 -12.34
N TYR A 414 0.57 14.08 -11.62
CA TYR A 414 1.72 13.24 -11.35
C TYR A 414 2.32 12.67 -12.64
N TYR A 415 1.51 12.10 -13.53
CA TYR A 415 2.00 11.59 -14.81
C TYR A 415 2.68 12.70 -15.64
N ALA A 416 2.03 13.87 -15.76
CA ALA A 416 2.59 15.01 -16.49
C ALA A 416 3.94 15.46 -15.92
N TRP A 417 4.09 15.55 -14.59
CA TRP A 417 5.36 15.93 -13.96
C TRP A 417 6.44 14.87 -14.11
N LYS A 418 6.07 13.59 -13.97
CA LYS A 418 6.99 12.48 -14.19
C LYS A 418 7.54 12.49 -15.61
N ASP A 419 6.66 12.65 -16.61
CA ASP A 419 7.04 12.63 -18.02
C ASP A 419 7.90 13.85 -18.37
N TYR A 420 7.52 15.03 -17.89
CA TYR A 420 8.31 16.26 -18.06
C TYR A 420 9.72 16.14 -17.46
N TRP A 421 9.84 15.70 -16.20
CA TRP A 421 11.15 15.53 -15.56
C TRP A 421 11.97 14.41 -16.20
N THR A 422 11.32 13.34 -16.65
CA THR A 422 11.98 12.28 -17.42
C THR A 422 12.56 12.83 -18.71
N TYR A 423 11.78 13.60 -19.46
CA TYR A 423 12.23 14.25 -20.69
C TYR A 423 13.42 15.17 -20.43
N GLU A 424 13.35 16.08 -19.45
CA GLU A 424 14.48 16.96 -19.10
C GLU A 424 15.75 16.18 -18.73
N LYS A 425 15.60 15.07 -17.99
CA LYS A 425 16.71 14.20 -17.61
C LYS A 425 17.32 13.49 -18.81
N MET A 426 16.50 13.04 -19.76
CA MET A 426 16.95 12.42 -21.02
C MET A 426 17.69 13.43 -21.90
N VAL A 427 17.16 14.64 -22.06
CA VAL A 427 17.83 15.72 -22.83
C VAL A 427 19.20 16.04 -22.23
N LYS A 428 19.29 16.29 -20.92
CA LYS A 428 20.57 16.57 -20.24
C LYS A 428 21.60 15.43 -20.39
N ARG A 429 21.13 14.19 -20.41
CA ARG A 429 22.00 13.02 -20.62
C ARG A 429 22.47 12.93 -22.07
N TRP A 430 21.58 13.19 -23.02
CA TRP A 430 21.92 13.22 -24.44
C TRP A 430 22.95 14.31 -24.74
N GLU A 431 22.73 15.53 -24.23
CA GLU A 431 23.67 16.64 -24.36
C GLU A 431 25.05 16.29 -23.80
N ARG A 432 25.09 15.63 -22.63
CA ARG A 432 26.35 15.16 -22.04
C ARG A 432 27.06 14.13 -22.91
N ARG A 433 26.34 13.10 -23.38
CA ARG A 433 26.92 12.07 -24.26
C ARG A 433 27.40 12.65 -25.59
N ARG A 434 26.65 13.61 -26.15
CA ARG A 434 27.05 14.35 -27.34
C ARG A 434 28.37 15.08 -27.12
N ALA A 435 28.48 15.84 -26.03
CA ALA A 435 29.72 16.55 -25.68
C ALA A 435 30.91 15.58 -25.48
N GLU A 436 30.70 14.43 -24.83
CA GLU A 436 31.73 13.38 -24.67
C GLU A 436 32.16 12.80 -26.04
N MET A 437 31.23 12.58 -26.97
CA MET A 437 31.53 12.09 -28.33
C MET A 437 32.27 13.13 -29.18
N GLU A 438 31.90 14.41 -29.05
CA GLU A 438 32.61 15.53 -29.70
C GLU A 438 34.06 15.63 -29.18
N GLU A 439 34.27 15.51 -27.86
CA GLU A 439 35.61 15.50 -27.26
C GLU A 439 36.47 14.32 -27.74
N MET A 440 35.86 13.14 -27.94
CA MET A 440 36.54 11.97 -28.49
C MET A 440 36.77 12.01 -30.01
N GLY A 441 36.26 13.04 -30.71
CA GLY A 441 36.29 13.11 -32.17
C GLY A 441 35.44 12.03 -32.86
N LEU A 442 34.50 11.42 -32.12
CA LEU A 442 33.60 10.38 -32.61
C LEU A 442 32.26 10.95 -33.11
N TRP A 443 31.98 12.21 -32.80
CA TRP A 443 30.79 12.90 -33.29
C TRP A 443 31.06 13.49 -34.68
N ASN A 444 30.43 12.92 -35.71
CA ASN A 444 30.42 13.49 -37.04
C ASN A 444 28.97 13.88 -37.37
N GLU A 445 28.69 15.18 -37.53
CA GLU A 445 27.31 15.69 -37.72
C GLU A 445 26.62 15.21 -39.01
N THR A 446 27.33 14.43 -39.85
CA THR A 446 26.86 13.96 -41.16
C THR A 446 26.32 12.52 -41.18
N GLU A 447 26.37 11.78 -40.08
CA GLU A 447 25.70 10.47 -39.89
C GLU A 447 24.57 10.59 -38.86
#